data_AF-A0A538DSN9-F1
#
_entry.id   AF-A0A538DSN9-F1
#
_cell.length_a   1.000
_cell.length_b   1.000
_cell.length_c   1.000
_cell.angle_alpha   90.00
_cell.angle_beta   90.00
_cell.angle_gamma   90.00
#
_symmetry.space_group_name_H-M   'P 1'
#
loop_
_entity.id
_entity.type
_entity.pdbx_description
1 polymer ?
#
loop_
_entity_poly.entity_id
_entity_poly.type
_entity_poly.pdbx_seq_one_letter_code
_entity_poly.pdbx_strand_id
1 'polypeptide(L)'
;MSPFVESSRGFFEELHRRASAGLEVTLLWSRGAGKLVVSVADTMTGESFELPVAREEALEAFNHPFAYAAGRGITWGATGWGLERAR
;
A
#
# COMPACT_ATOMS: atom_id res chain seq x y z
N MET A 1 4.58 -10.19 8.77
CA MET A 1 5.07 -10.30 7.37
C MET A 1 4.03 -11.04 6.55
N SER A 2 3.18 -10.30 5.84
CA SER A 2 2.12 -10.88 5.00
C SER A 2 2.72 -11.56 3.76
N PRO A 3 2.24 -12.75 3.37
CA PRO A 3 2.77 -13.50 2.22
C PRO A 3 2.48 -12.84 0.85
N PHE A 4 1.57 -11.87 0.78
CA PHE A 4 1.15 -11.25 -0.48
C PHE A 4 2.22 -10.38 -1.15
N VAL A 5 3.00 -9.63 -0.37
CA VAL A 5 4.07 -8.79 -0.93
C VAL A 5 5.17 -9.65 -1.57
N GLU A 6 5.36 -10.89 -1.10
CA GLU A 6 6.34 -11.83 -1.66
C GLU A 6 5.85 -12.52 -2.91
N SER A 7 4.62 -13.05 -2.87
CA SER A 7 4.05 -13.79 -3.99
C SER A 7 3.69 -12.90 -5.19
N SER A 8 3.65 -11.57 -5.02
CA SER A 8 3.38 -10.62 -6.11
C SER A 8 4.60 -9.81 -6.59
N ARG A 9 5.82 -10.09 -6.12
CA ARG A 9 7.06 -9.40 -6.57
C ARG A 9 7.32 -9.51 -8.08
N GLY A 10 6.61 -10.40 -8.80
CA GLY A 10 6.65 -10.49 -10.26
C GLY A 10 5.65 -9.61 -11.03
N PHE A 11 4.65 -9.02 -10.36
CA PHE A 11 3.56 -8.26 -11.00
C PHE A 11 3.48 -6.79 -10.58
N PHE A 12 4.23 -6.41 -9.55
CA PHE A 12 4.31 -5.05 -9.03
C PHE A 12 5.74 -4.54 -9.12
N GLU A 13 5.92 -3.37 -9.73
CA GLU A 13 7.16 -2.64 -9.84
C GLU A 13 7.25 -1.62 -8.70
N GLU A 14 8.38 -1.56 -8.00
CA GLU A 14 8.64 -0.51 -7.01
C GLU A 14 8.97 0.79 -7.75
N LEU A 15 8.15 1.82 -7.55
CA LEU A 15 8.38 3.14 -8.14
C LEU A 15 9.13 4.07 -7.20
N HIS A 16 8.82 4.00 -5.91
CA HIS A 16 9.42 4.88 -4.91
C HIS A 16 9.35 4.23 -3.54
N ARG A 17 10.40 4.39 -2.74
CA ARG A 17 10.43 3.98 -1.34
C ARG A 17 10.96 5.11 -0.49
N ARG A 18 10.35 5.32 0.67
CA ARG A 18 10.89 6.16 1.74
C ARG A 18 10.83 5.42 3.06
N ALA A 19 11.85 5.61 3.89
CA ALA A 19 11.82 5.18 5.28
C ALA A 19 12.01 6.42 6.17
N SER A 20 11.18 6.60 7.18
CA SER A 20 11.28 7.72 8.12
C SER A 20 10.82 7.31 9.51
N ALA A 21 11.67 7.51 10.51
CA ALA A 21 11.37 7.27 11.93
C ALA A 21 10.74 5.89 12.23
N GLY A 22 11.14 4.85 11.49
CA GLY A 22 10.59 3.50 11.65
C GLY A 22 9.29 3.21 10.87
N LEU A 23 8.87 4.13 9.98
CA LEU A 23 7.84 3.88 8.98
C LEU A 23 8.47 3.77 7.59
N GLU A 24 8.36 2.61 6.98
CA GLU A 24 8.69 2.36 5.58
C GLU A 24 7.43 2.54 4.74
N VAL A 25 7.47 3.42 3.73
CA VAL A 25 6.39 3.65 2.77
C VAL A 25 6.93 3.35 1.39
N THR A 26 6.27 2.45 0.67
CA THR A 26 6.65 1.98 -0.64
C THR A 26 5.50 2.15 -1.62
N LEU A 27 5.75 2.86 -2.72
CA LEU A 27 4.83 2.98 -3.84
C LEU A 27 5.10 1.85 -4.84
N LEU A 28 4.12 0.98 -5.00
CA LEU A 28 4.13 -0.17 -5.90
C LEU A 28 3.18 0.07 -7.07
N TRP A 29 3.60 -0.32 -8.27
CA TRP A 29 2.81 -0.20 -9.49
C TRP A 29 2.61 -1.54 -10.18
N SER A 30 1.36 -1.93 -10.37
CA SER A 30 1.03 -3.06 -11.25
C SER A 30 0.90 -2.58 -12.69
N ARG A 31 1.89 -2.91 -13.52
CA ARG A 31 1.82 -2.63 -14.96
C ARG A 31 0.70 -3.38 -15.66
N GLY A 32 0.42 -4.61 -15.22
CA GLY A 32 -0.63 -5.46 -15.81
C GLY A 32 -2.05 -4.96 -15.54
N ALA A 33 -2.30 -4.40 -14.35
CA ALA A 33 -3.61 -3.88 -13.96
C ALA A 33 -3.74 -2.36 -14.08
N GLY A 34 -2.64 -1.63 -14.31
CA GLY A 34 -2.61 -0.17 -14.30
C GLY A 34 -2.89 0.45 -12.91
N LYS A 35 -2.67 -0.32 -11.83
CA LYS A 35 -3.04 0.08 -10.46
C LYS A 35 -1.80 0.44 -9.64
N LEU A 36 -1.94 1.44 -8.77
CA LEU A 36 -0.91 1.85 -7.83
C LEU A 36 -1.34 1.47 -6.42
N VAL A 37 -0.38 1.03 -5.61
CA VAL A 37 -0.58 0.63 -4.23
C VAL A 37 0.50 1.29 -3.39
N VAL A 38 0.11 1.99 -2.33
CA VAL A 38 1.03 2.49 -1.32
C VAL A 38 1.05 1.48 -0.18
N SER A 39 2.14 0.75 -0.06
CA SER A 39 2.41 -0.12 1.08
C SER A 39 3.11 0.67 2.17
N VAL A 40 2.64 0.56 3.40
CA VAL A 40 3.27 1.20 4.55
C VAL A 40 3.53 0.12 5.59
N ALA A 41 4.77 0.02 6.06
CA ALA A 41 5.21 -0.89 7.09
C ALA A 41 5.83 -0.09 8.23
N ASP A 42 5.29 -0.26 9.44
CA ASP A 42 5.85 0.26 10.66
C ASP A 42 6.81 -0.79 11.23
N THR A 43 8.11 -0.49 11.20
CA THR A 43 9.16 -1.37 11.70
C THR A 43 9.27 -1.35 13.22
N MET A 44 8.64 -0.38 13.90
CA MET A 44 8.67 -0.25 15.35
C MET A 44 7.66 -1.18 16.02
N THR A 45 6.49 -1.33 15.41
CA THR A 45 5.37 -2.18 15.84
C THR A 45 5.30 -3.49 15.08
N GLY A 46 5.91 -3.55 13.89
CA GLY A 46 5.82 -4.68 12.96
C GLY A 46 4.52 -4.73 12.17
N GLU A 47 3.67 -3.70 12.26
CA GLU A 47 2.42 -3.61 11.52
C GLU A 47 2.63 -3.10 10.09
N SER A 48 1.79 -3.50 9.16
CA SER A 48 1.85 -3.00 7.78
C SER A 48 0.49 -3.04 7.11
N PHE A 49 0.24 -2.12 6.19
CA PHE A 49 -1.00 -2.03 5.43
C PHE A 49 -0.75 -1.54 4.00
N GLU A 50 -1.74 -1.77 3.14
CA GLU A 50 -1.66 -1.43 1.72
C GLU A 50 -2.87 -0.57 1.33
N LEU A 51 -2.60 0.52 0.63
CA LEU A 51 -3.59 1.45 0.14
C LEU A 51 -3.64 1.38 -1.38
N PRO A 52 -4.71 0.85 -1.99
CA PRO A 52 -4.90 1.01 -3.43
C PRO A 52 -5.22 2.49 -3.72
N VAL A 53 -4.40 3.10 -4.58
CA VAL A 53 -4.48 4.52 -4.92
C VAL A 53 -4.70 4.71 -6.42
N ALA A 54 -5.45 5.76 -6.76
CA ALA A 54 -5.56 6.19 -8.15
C ALA A 54 -4.23 6.79 -8.59
N ARG A 55 -3.92 6.71 -9.89
CA ARG A 55 -2.66 7.24 -10.44
C ARG A 55 -2.45 8.72 -10.15
N GLU A 56 -3.52 9.49 -10.19
CA GLU A 56 -3.51 10.94 -9.97
C GLU A 56 -3.24 11.30 -8.51
N GLU A 57 -3.65 10.45 -7.57
CA GLU A 57 -3.47 10.68 -6.13
C GLU A 57 -2.28 9.92 -5.54
N ALA A 58 -1.61 9.10 -6.33
CA ALA A 58 -0.56 8.20 -5.84
C ALA A 58 0.59 8.95 -5.15
N LEU A 59 0.96 10.12 -5.69
CA LEU A 59 2.02 10.94 -5.11
C LEU A 59 1.55 11.61 -3.81
N GLU A 60 0.30 12.06 -3.74
CA GLU A 60 -0.26 12.67 -2.53
C GLU A 60 -0.39 11.63 -1.41
N ALA A 61 -0.93 10.45 -1.73
CA ALA A 61 -1.03 9.33 -0.81
C ALA A 61 0.34 8.83 -0.36
N PHE A 62 1.35 8.84 -1.23
CA PHE A 62 2.73 8.52 -0.85
C PHE A 62 3.31 9.56 0.11
N ASN A 63 3.04 10.86 -0.11
CA ASN A 63 3.52 11.93 0.76
C ASN A 63 2.80 11.93 2.12
N HIS A 64 1.48 11.73 2.13
CA HIS A 64 0.62 11.80 3.30
C HIS A 64 -0.28 10.55 3.45
N PRO A 65 0.30 9.36 3.68
CA PRO A 65 -0.46 8.10 3.70
C PRO A 65 -1.52 8.07 4.80
N PHE A 66 -1.24 8.66 5.96
CA PHE A 66 -2.19 8.72 7.07
C PHE A 66 -3.37 9.68 6.81
N ALA A 67 -3.11 10.85 6.21
CA ALA A 67 -4.17 11.78 5.85
C ALA A 67 -5.07 11.19 4.76
N TYR A 68 -4.46 10.51 3.79
CA TYR A 68 -5.17 9.81 2.73
C TYR A 68 -6.04 8.67 3.25
N ALA A 69 -5.50 7.83 4.15
CA ALA A 69 -6.25 6.75 4.78
C ALA A 69 -7.44 7.28 5.60
N ALA A 70 -7.23 8.36 6.36
CA ALA A 70 -8.28 9.01 7.14
C ALA A 70 -9.40 9.58 6.26
N GLY A 71 -9.05 10.22 5.14
CA GLY A 71 -10.02 10.76 4.18
C GLY A 71 -10.86 9.67 3.49
N ARG A 72 -10.37 8.44 3.41
CA ARG A 72 -11.10 7.28 2.87
C ARG A 72 -11.80 6.41 3.92
N GLY A 73 -11.68 6.74 5.20
CA GLY A 73 -12.24 5.91 6.28
C GLY A 73 -11.63 4.51 6.35
N ILE A 74 -10.39 4.33 5.88
CA ILE A 74 -9.70 3.03 5.91
C ILE A 74 -9.27 2.79 7.36
N THR A 75 -9.94 1.85 8.03
CA THR A 75 -9.62 1.48 9.41
C THR A 75 -8.38 0.60 9.43
N TRP A 76 -7.40 0.97 10.23
CA TRP A 76 -6.23 0.15 10.50
C TRP A 76 -6.63 -1.24 11.03
N GLY A 77 -5.95 -2.30 10.59
CA GLY A 77 -6.14 -3.65 11.12
C GLY A 77 -7.14 -4.56 10.39
N ALA A 78 -7.78 -4.12 9.30
CA ALA A 78 -8.55 -5.03 8.44
C ALA A 78 -7.58 -5.88 7.58
N THR A 79 -7.07 -6.91 8.23
CA THR A 79 -6.25 -7.97 7.65
C THR A 79 -6.99 -8.61 6.48
N GLY A 80 -6.30 -8.72 5.34
CA GLY A 80 -6.72 -9.60 4.25
C GLY A 80 -7.39 -8.85 3.12
N TRP A 81 -6.71 -8.90 1.98
CA TRP A 81 -7.23 -8.58 0.66
C TRP A 81 -8.61 -9.22 0.41
N GLY A 82 -9.67 -8.47 0.69
CA GLY A 82 -11.04 -8.79 0.28
C GLY A 82 -11.27 -8.40 -1.18
N LEU A 83 -10.62 -9.11 -2.10
CA LEU A 83 -11.12 -9.23 -3.48
C LEU A 83 -11.74 -10.61 -3.66
N GLU A 84 -12.79 -10.91 -2.90
CA GLU A 84 -13.80 -11.82 -3.43
C GLU A 84 -14.53 -11.07 -4.54
N ARG A 85 -14.36 -11.56 -5.76
CA ARG A 85 -15.08 -11.08 -6.94
C ARG A 85 -16.56 -11.26 -6.66
N ALA A 86 -17.31 -10.17 -6.75
CA ALA A 86 -18.74 -10.25 -6.98
C ALA A 86 -18.99 -11.02 -8.29
N ARG A 87 -19.75 -12.11 -8.13
CA ARG A 87 -20.48 -12.95 -9.10
C ARG A 87 -19.75 -14.12 -9.75
#